data_AF-A0A2N3E263-F1
#
_entry.id   AF-A0A2N3E263-F1
#
_cell.length_a   1.000
_cell.length_b   1.000
_cell.length_c   1.000
_cell.angle_alpha   90.00
_cell.angle_beta   90.00
_cell.angle_gamma   90.00
#
_symmetry.space_group_name_H-M   'P 1'
#
loop_
_entity.id
_entity.type
_entity.pdbx_description
1 polymer ?
#
loop_
_entity_poly.entity_id
_entity_poly.type
_entity_poly.pdbx_seq_one_letter_code
_entity_poly.pdbx_strand_id
1 'polypeptide(L)'
;MPRKACWPGVLNDPRGNGRACAVNSGNDFGIDDLVQPFQIEGLGIRGRVVRLGPLVDRVLTTHAYPEPVSRLLGEALALTALIGSALKFDGRFILQTQSKGPVAMLVADYEAPGKLRGYARMNEARVADAIRE
;
A
#
# COMPACT_ATOMS: atom_id res chain seq x y z
N MET A 1 -25.01 15.78 -1.60
CA MET A 1 -24.34 15.28 -2.83
C MET A 1 -23.33 14.21 -2.46
N PRO A 2 -23.60 12.91 -2.68
CA PRO A 2 -22.58 11.88 -2.47
C PRO A 2 -21.82 11.63 -3.79
N ARG A 3 -20.49 11.87 -3.78
CA ARG A 3 -19.61 11.55 -4.91
C ARG A 3 -19.34 10.04 -4.89
N LYS A 4 -19.50 9.45 -6.07
CA LYS A 4 -19.58 8.01 -6.34
C LYS A 4 -18.27 7.30 -5.99
N ALA A 5 -18.37 6.21 -5.22
CA ALA A 5 -17.29 5.26 -5.00
C ALA A 5 -16.98 4.53 -6.31
N CYS A 6 -15.70 4.50 -6.69
CA CYS A 6 -15.22 3.75 -7.86
C CYS A 6 -14.96 2.30 -7.43
N TRP A 7 -15.89 1.40 -7.76
CA TRP A 7 -15.73 -0.05 -7.58
C TRP A 7 -15.28 -0.69 -8.90
N PRO A 8 -14.33 -1.64 -8.91
CA PRO A 8 -13.98 -2.38 -10.11
C PRO A 8 -15.01 -3.51 -10.33
N GLY A 9 -15.73 -3.49 -11.45
CA GLY A 9 -16.63 -4.58 -11.83
C GLY A 9 -17.87 -4.27 -12.67
N VAL A 10 -17.97 -3.15 -13.40
CA VAL A 10 -19.11 -2.92 -14.33
C VAL A 10 -18.62 -2.72 -15.76
N LEU A 11 -18.87 -3.76 -16.55
CA LEU A 11 -18.84 -3.78 -18.00
C LEU A 11 -20.03 -2.97 -18.55
N ASN A 12 -19.76 -2.19 -19.60
CA ASN A 12 -20.69 -1.51 -20.52
C ASN A 12 -21.05 -0.03 -20.19
N ASP A 13 -20.23 0.90 -20.70
CA ASP A 13 -20.63 2.30 -20.96
C ASP A 13 -20.90 2.46 -22.47
N PRO A 14 -22.14 2.73 -22.90
CA PRO A 14 -22.50 2.85 -24.31
C PRO A 14 -22.07 4.20 -24.95
N ARG A 15 -21.34 5.07 -24.24
CA ARG A 15 -20.94 6.40 -24.75
C ARG A 15 -19.53 6.47 -25.36
N GLY A 16 -18.83 5.35 -25.54
CA GLY A 16 -17.60 5.30 -26.32
C GLY A 16 -16.47 6.22 -25.87
N ASN A 17 -16.53 6.80 -24.66
CA ASN A 17 -15.47 7.60 -24.06
C ASN A 17 -14.88 6.84 -22.87
N GLY A 18 -14.45 5.62 -23.15
CA GLY A 18 -13.70 4.79 -22.22
C GLY A 18 -12.29 5.34 -22.09
N ARG A 19 -12.09 6.33 -21.22
CA ARG A 19 -10.74 6.59 -20.70
C ARG A 19 -10.41 5.49 -19.71
N ALA A 20 -9.90 4.38 -20.27
CA ALA A 20 -9.04 3.49 -19.52
C ALA A 20 -7.93 4.34 -18.89
N CYS A 21 -7.66 4.12 -17.60
CA CYS A 21 -6.45 4.66 -16.96
C CYS A 21 -5.24 3.98 -17.59
N ALA A 22 -4.77 4.50 -18.73
CA ALA A 22 -3.51 4.11 -19.32
C ALA A 22 -2.38 4.57 -18.38
N VAL A 23 -1.53 3.63 -17.96
CA VAL A 23 -0.25 3.98 -17.32
C VAL A 23 0.70 4.33 -18.47
N ASN A 24 1.04 5.60 -18.62
CA ASN A 24 1.87 6.08 -19.72
C ASN A 24 3.33 6.08 -19.30
N SER A 25 4.18 5.40 -20.08
CA SER A 25 5.62 5.35 -19.89
C SER A 25 6.25 6.66 -20.37
N GLY A 26 6.61 7.54 -19.43
CA GLY A 26 7.30 8.80 -19.69
C GLY A 26 8.14 9.18 -18.46
N ASN A 27 9.44 9.31 -18.66
CA ASN A 27 10.46 9.38 -17.62
C ASN A 27 10.44 10.75 -16.88
N ASP A 28 9.79 10.79 -15.71
CA ASP A 28 9.82 11.89 -14.73
C ASP A 28 10.84 11.55 -13.64
N PHE A 29 12.03 12.16 -13.67
CA PHE A 29 13.06 11.86 -12.69
C PHE A 29 12.65 12.36 -11.29
N GLY A 30 12.13 11.46 -10.44
CA GLY A 30 12.24 11.64 -8.98
C GLY A 30 11.20 11.02 -8.04
N ILE A 31 10.12 10.37 -8.50
CA ILE A 31 8.97 10.00 -7.63
C ILE A 31 8.45 8.56 -7.90
N ASP A 32 9.34 7.57 -7.95
CA ASP A 32 8.95 6.19 -8.31
C ASP A 32 8.72 5.24 -7.12
N ASP A 33 7.78 4.31 -7.33
CA ASP A 33 7.61 3.08 -6.55
C ASP A 33 8.52 1.98 -7.15
N LEU A 34 9.56 1.56 -6.42
CA LEU A 34 10.59 0.64 -6.90
C LEU A 34 10.83 -0.50 -5.92
N VAL A 35 11.04 -1.69 -6.45
CA VAL A 35 11.60 -2.83 -5.71
C VAL A 35 12.83 -3.36 -6.42
N GLN A 36 14.00 -3.18 -5.79
CA GLN A 36 15.29 -3.59 -6.34
C GLN A 36 15.89 -4.75 -5.53
N PRO A 37 15.94 -5.98 -6.06
CA PRO A 37 16.71 -7.05 -5.46
C PRO A 37 18.22 -6.81 -5.65
N PHE A 38 19.00 -7.18 -4.64
CA PHE A 38 20.47 -7.14 -4.67
C PHE A 38 21.06 -8.38 -3.98
N GLN A 39 22.31 -8.68 -4.31
CA GLN A 39 23.07 -9.77 -3.70
C GLN A 39 24.50 -9.31 -3.45
N ILE A 40 25.02 -9.64 -2.27
CA ILE A 40 26.42 -9.40 -1.88
C ILE A 40 27.14 -10.73 -1.95
N GLU A 41 27.89 -10.95 -3.03
CA GLU A 41 28.53 -12.24 -3.33
C GLU A 41 29.53 -12.67 -2.25
N GLY A 42 30.33 -11.74 -1.72
CA GLY A 42 31.35 -12.03 -0.71
C GLY A 42 30.82 -12.50 0.64
N LEU A 43 29.52 -12.32 0.93
CA LEU A 43 28.89 -12.71 2.20
C LEU A 43 27.71 -13.69 2.01
N GLY A 44 27.34 -14.02 0.77
CA GLY A 44 26.16 -14.84 0.48
C GLY A 44 24.82 -14.20 0.90
N ILE A 45 24.79 -12.88 1.11
CA ILE A 45 23.60 -12.16 1.58
C ILE A 45 22.78 -11.71 0.37
N ARG A 46 21.47 -11.98 0.41
CA ARG A 46 20.50 -11.47 -0.55
C ARG A 46 19.56 -10.49 0.16
N GLY A 47 19.34 -9.36 -0.46
CA GLY A 47 18.47 -8.32 0.07
C GLY A 47 17.59 -7.71 -1.01
N ARG A 48 16.68 -6.85 -0.57
CA ARG A 48 15.82 -6.05 -1.44
C ARG A 48 15.73 -4.65 -0.87
N VAL A 49 15.76 -3.65 -1.73
CA VAL A 49 15.44 -2.27 -1.40
C VAL A 49 14.06 -1.98 -1.97
N VAL A 50 13.15 -1.51 -1.11
CA VAL A 50 11.83 -1.05 -1.52
C VAL A 50 11.74 0.44 -1.27
N ARG A 51 11.27 1.16 -2.27
CA ARG A 51 10.93 2.57 -2.19
C ARG A 51 9.48 2.70 -2.62
N LEU A 52 8.64 3.22 -1.72
CA LEU A 52 7.25 3.56 -2.02
C LEU A 52 7.16 5.08 -2.01
N GLY A 53 6.74 5.66 -3.12
CA GLY A 53 6.49 7.09 -3.27
C GLY A 53 4.99 7.34 -3.48
N PRO A 54 4.53 7.61 -4.72
CA PRO A 54 3.15 8.01 -4.96
C PRO A 54 2.12 6.97 -4.50
N LEU A 55 2.49 5.68 -4.49
CA LEU A 55 1.59 4.63 -4.04
C LEU A 55 1.25 4.77 -2.56
N VAL A 56 2.26 4.95 -1.69
CA VAL A 56 2.00 5.04 -0.25
C VAL A 56 1.24 6.31 0.08
N ASP A 57 1.58 7.42 -0.59
CA ASP A 57 0.88 8.70 -0.45
C ASP A 57 -0.61 8.58 -0.79
N ARG A 58 -0.95 7.88 -1.88
CA ARG A 58 -2.35 7.64 -2.25
C ARG A 58 -3.09 6.80 -1.20
N VAL A 59 -2.46 5.76 -0.65
CA VAL A 59 -3.09 4.90 0.36
C VAL A 59 -3.32 5.67 1.65
N LEU A 60 -2.33 6.45 2.08
CA LEU A 60 -2.41 7.23 3.33
C LEU A 60 -3.34 8.45 3.21
N THR A 61 -3.41 9.11 2.05
CA THR A 61 -4.30 10.29 1.86
C THR A 61 -5.77 9.93 1.68
N THR A 62 -6.09 8.66 1.33
CA THR A 62 -7.47 8.21 1.13
C THR A 62 -8.28 8.23 2.44
N HIS A 63 -7.61 8.07 3.58
CA HIS A 63 -8.23 8.02 4.90
C HIS A 63 -7.50 9.03 5.80
N ALA A 64 -8.23 9.94 6.44
CA ALA A 64 -7.65 10.96 7.33
C ALA A 64 -7.18 10.34 8.66
N TYR A 65 -6.15 9.49 8.59
CA TYR A 65 -5.54 8.85 9.76
C TYR A 65 -4.66 9.84 10.54
N PRO A 66 -4.66 9.76 11.88
CA PRO A 66 -3.66 10.44 12.70
C PRO A 66 -2.25 9.98 12.33
N GLU A 67 -1.28 10.89 12.44
CA GLU A 67 0.13 10.66 12.06
C GLU A 67 0.71 9.32 12.55
N PRO A 68 0.52 8.88 13.82
CA PRO A 68 1.07 7.61 14.27
C PRO A 68 0.45 6.39 13.57
N VAL A 69 -0.83 6.46 13.22
CA VAL A 69 -1.54 5.38 12.52
C VAL A 69 -1.09 5.33 11.06
N SER A 70 -0.88 6.49 10.44
CA SER A 70 -0.34 6.60 9.08
C SER A 70 1.06 5.98 8.97
N ARG A 71 1.93 6.25 9.95
CA ARG A 71 3.28 5.67 10.00
C ARG A 71 3.25 4.15 10.11
N LEU A 72 2.46 3.61 11.04
CA LEU A 72 2.29 2.16 11.20
C LEU A 72 1.76 1.49 9.92
N LEU A 73 0.80 2.12 9.25
CA LEU A 73 0.28 1.63 7.98
C LEU A 73 1.34 1.67 6.88
N GLY A 74 2.14 2.74 6.80
CA GLY A 74 3.25 2.87 5.85
C GLY A 74 4.32 1.78 6.05
N GLU A 75 4.72 1.53 7.29
CA GLU A 75 5.67 0.46 7.64
C GLU A 75 5.14 -0.93 7.23
N ALA A 76 3.87 -1.20 7.51
CA ALA A 76 3.25 -2.45 7.13
C ALA A 76 3.15 -2.62 5.61
N LEU A 77 2.87 -1.55 4.85
CA LEU A 77 2.89 -1.57 3.39
C LEU A 77 4.29 -1.86 2.85
N ALA A 78 5.32 -1.21 3.39
CA ALA A 78 6.71 -1.46 3.00
C ALA A 78 7.13 -2.90 3.29
N LEU A 79 6.77 -3.45 4.45
CA LEU A 79 7.02 -4.83 4.82
C LEU A 79 6.29 -5.82 3.89
N THR A 80 5.03 -5.51 3.57
CA THR A 80 4.23 -6.33 2.64
C THR A 80 4.82 -6.30 1.23
N ALA A 81 5.33 -5.16 0.76
CA ALA A 81 6.01 -5.05 -0.52
C ALA A 81 7.34 -5.84 -0.56
N LEU A 82 8.13 -5.78 0.51
CA LEU A 82 9.37 -6.53 0.66
C LEU A 82 9.14 -8.03 0.61
N ILE A 83 8.13 -8.52 1.34
CA ILE A 83 7.76 -9.93 1.36
C ILE A 83 7.11 -10.32 0.03
N GLY A 84 6.08 -9.59 -0.42
CA GLY A 84 5.34 -9.88 -1.65
C GLY A 84 6.22 -9.95 -2.90
N SER A 85 7.21 -9.07 -3.02
CA SER A 85 8.20 -9.10 -4.11
C SER A 85 9.23 -10.24 -4.01
N ALA A 86 9.37 -10.86 -2.83
CA ALA A 86 10.26 -11.98 -2.63
C ALA A 86 9.64 -13.31 -3.03
N LEU A 87 8.32 -13.40 -3.06
CA LEU A 87 7.64 -14.62 -3.42
C LEU A 87 7.43 -14.70 -4.94
N LYS A 88 7.81 -15.86 -5.51
CA LYS A 88 7.69 -16.17 -6.94
C LYS A 88 6.30 -16.71 -7.28
N PHE A 89 5.23 -16.05 -6.83
CA PHE A 89 3.86 -16.47 -7.14
C PHE A 89 3.11 -15.34 -7.87
N ASP A 90 2.27 -15.72 -8.83
CA ASP A 90 1.36 -14.81 -9.55
C ASP A 90 0.02 -14.78 -8.81
N GLY A 91 -0.03 -14.06 -7.70
CA GLY A 91 -1.14 -14.14 -6.78
C GLY A 91 -1.18 -12.98 -5.79
N ARG A 92 -1.90 -13.19 -4.69
CA ARG A 92 -2.19 -12.17 -3.69
C ARG A 92 -1.64 -12.58 -2.34
N PHE A 93 -0.91 -11.68 -1.70
CA PHE A 93 -0.40 -11.83 -0.34
C PHE A 93 -1.04 -10.78 0.57
N ILE A 94 -1.60 -11.25 1.68
CA ILE A 94 -2.28 -10.40 2.66
C ILE A 94 -1.53 -10.50 3.98
N LEU A 95 -0.96 -9.39 4.42
CA LEU A 95 -0.48 -9.20 5.77
C LEU A 95 -1.61 -8.66 6.64
N GLN A 96 -2.04 -9.45 7.62
CA GLN A 96 -3.03 -9.03 8.59
C GLN A 96 -2.45 -9.11 10.00
N THR A 97 -2.59 -8.02 10.75
CA THR A 97 -2.25 -7.96 12.17
C THR A 97 -3.46 -7.53 12.98
N GLN A 98 -3.60 -8.10 14.17
CA GLN A 98 -4.68 -7.81 15.10
C GLN A 98 -4.07 -7.54 16.47
N SER A 99 -4.55 -6.50 17.14
CA SER A 99 -4.03 -6.12 18.45
C SER A 99 -5.17 -5.69 19.38
N LYS A 100 -4.91 -5.74 20.69
CA LYS A 100 -5.81 -5.20 21.72
C LYS A 100 -5.53 -3.71 22.02
N GLY A 101 -4.68 -3.07 21.23
CA GLY A 101 -4.27 -1.68 21.38
C GLY A 101 -5.19 -0.65 20.71
N PRO A 102 -4.75 0.61 20.60
CA PRO A 102 -5.49 1.67 19.91
C PRO A 102 -5.78 1.38 18.43
N VAL A 103 -4.87 0.65 17.76
CA VAL A 103 -5.06 0.11 16.41
C VAL A 103 -5.50 -1.35 16.52
N ALA A 104 -6.79 -1.60 16.35
CA ALA A 104 -7.38 -2.91 16.55
C ALA A 104 -6.98 -3.91 15.46
N MET A 105 -6.86 -3.43 14.22
CA MET A 105 -6.53 -4.28 13.08
C MET A 105 -5.82 -3.46 12.00
N LEU A 106 -4.80 -4.06 11.40
CA LEU A 106 -4.12 -3.50 10.23
C LEU A 106 -4.02 -4.59 9.17
N VAL A 107 -4.40 -4.23 7.95
CA VAL A 107 -4.38 -5.10 6.78
C VAL A 107 -3.61 -4.42 5.67
N ALA A 108 -2.61 -5.09 5.14
CA ALA A 108 -1.88 -4.69 3.95
C ALA A 108 -1.93 -5.84 2.95
N ASP A 109 -2.16 -5.51 1.69
CA ASP A 109 -2.44 -6.46 0.63
C ASP A 109 -1.56 -6.14 -0.57
N TYR A 110 -0.88 -7.15 -1.07
CA TYR A 110 -0.01 -7.11 -2.23
C TYR A 110 -0.54 -8.05 -3.30
N GLU A 111 -0.85 -7.51 -4.47
CA GLU A 111 -1.24 -8.26 -5.66
C GLU A 111 -0.16 -8.10 -6.73
N ALA A 112 0.38 -9.22 -7.20
CA ALA A 112 1.37 -9.21 -8.27
C ALA A 112 0.73 -8.77 -9.60
N PRO A 113 1.39 -7.92 -10.42
CA PRO A 113 2.67 -7.25 -10.17
C PRO A 113 2.49 -5.86 -9.52
N GLY A 114 2.97 -5.69 -8.29
CA GLY A 114 3.23 -4.37 -7.70
C GLY A 114 2.04 -3.56 -7.19
N LYS A 115 0.82 -4.12 -7.15
CA LYS A 115 -0.33 -3.41 -6.56
C LYS A 115 -0.33 -3.59 -5.05
N LEU A 116 -0.45 -2.48 -4.34
CA LEU A 116 -0.51 -2.47 -2.87
C LEU A 116 -1.76 -1.74 -2.39
N ARG A 117 -2.38 -2.27 -1.35
CA ARG A 117 -3.53 -1.68 -0.68
C ARG A 117 -3.36 -1.83 0.83
N GLY A 118 -3.84 -0.84 1.58
CA GLY A 118 -3.74 -0.84 3.03
C GLY A 118 -5.04 -0.37 3.67
N TYR A 119 -5.39 -0.95 4.81
CA TYR A 119 -6.51 -0.55 5.64
C TYR A 119 -6.15 -0.70 7.11
N ALA A 120 -6.40 0.34 7.89
CA ALA A 120 -6.27 0.31 9.34
C ALA A 120 -7.63 0.57 10.00
N ARG A 121 -7.95 -0.26 11.00
CA ARG A 121 -9.08 -0.05 11.91
C ARG A 121 -8.54 0.42 13.25
N MET A 122 -8.95 1.61 13.64
CA MET A 122 -8.53 2.26 14.88
C MET A 122 -9.73 2.63 15.76
N ASN A 123 -9.49 2.78 17.05
CA ASN A 123 -10.42 3.44 17.97
C ASN A 123 -9.90 4.86 18.23
N GLU A 124 -10.60 5.86 17.69
CA GLU A 124 -10.20 7.28 17.74
C GLU A 124 -9.95 7.79 19.16
N ALA A 125 -10.80 7.41 20.13
CA ALA A 125 -10.64 7.83 21.52
C ALA A 125 -9.34 7.29 22.12
N ARG A 126 -9.09 5.99 21.95
CA ARG A 126 -7.87 5.35 22.45
C ARG A 126 -6.60 5.82 21.73
N VAL A 127 -6.71 6.15 20.45
CA VAL A 127 -5.58 6.73 19.69
C VAL A 127 -5.29 8.14 20.18
N ALA A 128 -6.31 8.95 20.43
CA ALA A 128 -6.14 10.29 20.97
C ALA A 128 -5.50 10.27 22.37
N ASP A 129 -5.88 9.32 23.22
CA ASP A 129 -5.25 9.14 24.53
C ASP A 129 -3.78 8.73 24.40
N ALA A 130 -3.47 7.77 23.52
CA ALA A 130 -2.11 7.29 23.26
C ALA A 130 -1.19 8.33 22.59
N ILE A 131 -1.73 9.39 21.98
CA ILE A 131 -0.96 10.49 21.39
C ILE A 131 -0.59 11.55 22.43
N ARG A 132 -1.39 11.69 23.50
CA ARG A 132 -1.14 12.67 24.56
C ARG A 132 -0.08 12.22 25.56
N GLU A 133 0.15 10.91 25.64
CA GLU A 133 1.17 10.27 26.47
C GLU A 133 2.53 10.24 25.76
#